data_AF-A0A7G9Y4J9-F1
#
_entry.id   AF-A0A7G9Y4J9-F1
#
_cell.length_a   1.000
_cell.length_b   1.000
_cell.length_c   1.000
_cell.angle_alpha   90.00
_cell.angle_beta   90.00
_cell.angle_gamma   90.00
#
_symmetry.space_group_name_H-M   'P 1'
#
loop_
_entity.id
_entity.type
_entity.pdbx_description
1 polymer ?
#
loop_
_entity_poly.entity_id
_entity_poly.type
_entity_poly.pdbx_seq_one_letter_code
_entity_poly.pdbx_strand_id
1 'polypeptide(L)' 'MIDAAERLERGGADFIVIASNTMHSTVDGIEANVKIPVLHIADATGEEVKKSGIYQCGYL' A
#
# COMPACT_ATOMS: atom_id res chain seq x y z
N MET A 1 -10.82 -7.09 3.69
CA MET A 1 -9.50 -6.92 3.07
C MET A 1 -8.57 -8.08 3.39
N ILE A 2 -8.48 -8.51 4.64
CA ILE A 2 -7.66 -9.66 5.04
C ILE A 2 -7.97 -10.91 4.19
N ASP A 3 -9.24 -11.32 4.07
CA ASP A 3 -9.62 -12.46 3.20
C ASP A 3 -9.12 -12.31 1.75
N ALA A 4 -9.24 -11.11 1.17
CA ALA A 4 -8.78 -10.87 -0.19
C ALA A 4 -7.25 -10.94 -0.29
N ALA A 5 -6.52 -10.42 0.70
CA ALA A 5 -5.07 -10.47 0.77
C ALA A 5 -4.56 -11.91 0.91
N GLU A 6 -5.15 -12.71 1.79
CA GLU A 6 -4.82 -14.13 1.94
C GLU A 6 -5.11 -14.92 0.65
N ARG A 7 -6.20 -14.58 -0.06
CA ARG A 7 -6.52 -15.20 -1.34
C ARG A 7 -5.50 -14.87 -2.42
N LEU A 8 -4.98 -13.63 -2.43
CA LEU A 8 -3.89 -13.24 -3.33
C LEU A 8 -2.59 -13.98 -3.01
N GLU A 9 -2.22 -14.07 -1.73
CA GLU A 9 -1.06 -14.85 -1.28
C GLU A 9 -1.19 -16.33 -1.67
N ARG A 10 -2.33 -16.96 -1.38
CA ARG A 10 -2.60 -18.35 -1.79
C ARG A 10 -2.63 -18.52 -3.31
N GLY A 11 -2.96 -17.46 -4.04
CA GLY A 11 -2.94 -17.40 -5.49
C GLY A 11 -1.54 -17.26 -6.09
N GLY A 12 -0.50 -17.11 -5.27
CA GLY A 12 0.89 -16.96 -5.70
C GLY A 12 1.27 -15.53 -6.10
N ALA A 13 0.56 -14.52 -5.60
CA ALA A 13 0.98 -13.14 -5.78
C ALA A 13 2.31 -12.87 -5.06
N ASP A 14 3.24 -12.15 -5.68
CA ASP A 14 4.52 -11.78 -5.07
C ASP A 14 4.40 -10.59 -4.11
N PHE A 15 3.39 -9.73 -4.31
CA PHE A 15 3.11 -8.55 -3.49
C PHE A 15 1.66 -8.08 -3.68
N ILE A 16 1.22 -7.17 -2.81
CA ILE A 16 -0.13 -6.58 -2.85
C ILE A 16 -0.02 -5.06 -3.08
N VAL A 17 -0.92 -4.53 -3.90
CA VAL A 17 -1.16 -3.08 -4.03
C VAL A 17 -2.63 -2.81 -3.70
N ILE A 18 -2.89 -1.78 -2.91
CA ILE A 18 -4.25 -1.34 -2.59
C ILE A 18 -4.66 -0.23 -3.56
N ALA A 19 -5.60 -0.51 -4.46
CA ALA A 19 -6.12 0.47 -5.41
C ALA A 19 -7.15 1.45 -4.78
N SER A 20 -6.85 1.98 -3.59
CA SER A 20 -7.71 2.93 -2.87
C SER A 20 -6.94 3.70 -1.81
N ASN A 21 -7.01 5.03 -1.82
CA ASN A 21 -6.34 5.88 -0.82
C ASN A 21 -6.83 5.59 0.60
N THR A 22 -8.14 5.61 0.83
CA THR A 22 -8.74 5.46 2.17
C THR A 22 -8.43 4.12 2.82
N MET A 23 -8.38 3.04 2.02
CA MET A 23 -8.21 1.68 2.54
C MET A 23 -6.81 1.41 3.10
N HIS A 24 -5.81 2.24 2.76
CA HIS A 24 -4.47 2.16 3.34
C HIS A 24 -4.46 2.38 4.86
N SER A 25 -5.48 3.03 5.44
CA SER A 25 -5.63 3.16 6.91
C SER A 25 -5.77 1.82 7.66
N THR A 26 -5.93 0.71 6.94
CA THR A 26 -6.06 -0.65 7.50
C THR A 26 -4.91 -1.58 7.08
N VAL A 27 -3.85 -1.02 6.48
CA VAL A 27 -2.74 -1.81 5.90
C VAL A 27 -2.04 -2.66 6.96
N ASP A 28 -1.87 -2.15 8.18
CA ASP A 28 -1.25 -2.87 9.30
C ASP A 28 -1.97 -4.20 9.58
N GLY A 29 -3.30 -4.20 9.46
CA GLY A 29 -4.11 -5.40 9.62
C GLY A 29 -3.92 -6.40 8.46
N ILE A 30 -3.58 -5.94 7.26
CA ILE A 30 -3.25 -6.81 6.14
C ILE A 30 -1.84 -7.39 6.33
N GLU A 31 -0.85 -6.54 6.59
CA GLU A 31 0.56 -6.94 6.77
C GLU A 31 0.75 -7.92 7.93
N ALA A 32 -0.07 -7.83 8.98
CA ALA A 32 -0.04 -8.79 10.07
C ALA A 32 -0.56 -10.20 9.69
N ASN A 33 -1.27 -10.35 8.57
CA ASN A 33 -1.95 -11.59 8.18
C ASN A 33 -1.42 -12.23 6.89
N VAL A 34 -0.53 -11.57 6.15
CA VAL A 34 0.13 -12.12 4.95
C VAL A 34 1.65 -11.98 5.06
N LYS A 35 2.39 -12.83 4.37
CA LYS A 35 3.87 -12.81 4.34
C LYS A 35 4.43 -12.02 3.16
N ILE A 36 3.63 -11.85 2.11
CA ILE A 36 4.02 -11.07 0.93
C ILE A 36 3.93 -9.57 1.22
N PRO A 37 4.86 -8.76 0.70
CA PRO A 37 4.89 -7.33 0.97
C PRO A 37 3.64 -6.62 0.43
N VAL A 38 3.20 -5.60 1.16
CA VAL A 38 2.15 -4.67 0.72
C VAL A 38 2.81 -3.34 0.37
N LEU A 39 2.62 -2.87 -0.86
CA LEU A 39 3.19 -1.59 -1.30
C LEU A 39 2.24 -0.44 -0.96
N HIS A 40 2.69 0.48 -0.11
CA HIS A 40 1.90 1.61 0.33
C HIS A 40 1.94 2.76 -0.69
N ILE A 41 0.78 3.26 -1.13
CA ILE A 41 0.71 4.33 -2.14
C ILE A 41 1.39 5.62 -1.70
N ALA A 42 1.36 5.95 -0.40
CA ALA A 42 1.97 7.16 0.13
C ALA A 42 3.51 7.13 0.07
N ASP A 43 4.13 5.95 0.12
CA ASP A 43 5.59 5.84 0.01
C ASP A 43 6.03 6.17 -1.41
N ALA A 44 5.42 5.51 -2.40
CA ALA A 44 5.67 5.77 -3.81
C ALA A 44 5.39 7.25 -4.18
N THR A 45 4.29 7.80 -3.66
CA THR A 45 3.94 9.21 -3.88
C THR A 45 4.94 10.16 -3.22
N GLY A 46 5.31 9.88 -1.96
CA GLY A 46 6.24 10.70 -1.19
C GLY A 46 7.64 10.71 -1.79
N GLU A 47 8.11 9.59 -2.35
CA GLU A 47 9.37 9.53 -3.09
C GLU A 47 9.36 10.45 -4.32
N GLU A 48 8.30 10.42 -5.11
CA GLU A 48 8.21 11.22 -6.34
C GLU A 48 8.06 12.72 -6.04
N VAL A 49 7.29 13.07 -5.01
CA VAL A 49 7.15 14.44 -4.51
C VAL A 49 8.51 14.99 -4.06
N LYS A 50 9.29 14.20 -3.31
CA LYS A 50 10.66 14.58 -2.90
C LYS A 50 11.61 14.72 -4.08
N LYS A 51 11.58 13.79 -5.05
CA LYS A 51 12.39 13.86 -6.28
C LYS A 51 12.09 15.13 -7.09
N SER A 52 10.85 15.60 -7.04
CA SER A 52 10.41 16.84 -7.67
C SER A 52 10.82 18.11 -6.92
N GLY A 53 11.55 18.00 -5.79
CA GLY A 53 11.96 19.14 -4.97
C GLY A 53 10.81 19.81 -4.20
N ILE A 54 9.67 19.12 -4.07
CA ILE A 54 8.49 19.61 -3.35
C ILE A 54 8.55 19.10 -1.90
N TYR A 55 8.47 20.02 -0.95
CA TYR A 55 8.51 19.71 0.49
C TYR A 55 7.19 19.99 1.21
N GLN A 56 6.25 20.63 0.52
CA GLN A 56 4.90 20.91 1.02
C GLN A 56 3.90 20.82 -0.13
N CYS A 57 2.91 19.94 0.01
CA CYS A 57 1.85 19.72 -0.96
C CYS A 57 0.48 19.73 -0.27
N GLY A 58 -0.56 20.18 -0.99
CA GLY A 58 -1.94 20.05 -0.51
C GLY A 58 -2.45 18.62 -0.68
N TYR A 59 -3.36 18.20 0.19
CA TYR A 59 -4.10 16.93 0.11
C TYR A 59 -5.57 17.23 -0.22
N LEU A 60 -6.19 16.41 -1.07
CA LEU A 60 -7.59 16.53 -1.51
C LEU A 60 -8.41 15.32 -1.07
#